data_AF-A0AAE4A9K1-F1
#
_entry.id   AF-A0AAE4A9K1-F1
#
_cell.length_a   1.000
_cell.length_b   1.000
_cell.length_c   1.000
_cell.angle_alpha   90.00
_cell.angle_beta   90.00
_cell.angle_gamma   90.00
#
_symmetry.space_group_name_H-M   'P 1'
#
loop_
_entity.id
_entity.type
_entity.pdbx_description
1 polymer ?
#
loop_
_entity_poly.entity_id
_entity_poly.type
_entity_poly.pdbx_seq_one_letter_code
_entity_poly.pdbx_strand_id
1 'polypeptide(L)'
;MRTVLRIVRRHQIALWAALVASLAVAGTAFAVGAVRSASSAERRIYACVAGASGTMRVTSEKRPCRSGERKIAWNQRGAAGAVGPSGAPGAAGAPGAVGPAGPAGP
;
A
#
# COMPACT_ATOMS: atom_id res chain seq x y z
N MET A 1 -42.54 4.45 38.69
CA MET A 1 -41.84 5.53 37.93
C MET A 1 -40.31 5.37 37.90
N ARG A 2 -39.62 5.11 39.03
CA ARG A 2 -38.14 4.97 39.07
C ARG A 2 -37.57 3.80 38.23
N THR A 3 -38.29 2.70 38.12
CA THR A 3 -37.87 1.50 37.34
C THR A 3 -37.97 1.73 35.83
N VAL A 4 -39.00 2.46 35.37
CA VAL A 4 -39.20 2.81 33.94
C VAL A 4 -38.11 3.77 33.46
N LEU A 5 -37.73 4.76 34.27
CA LEU A 5 -36.60 5.67 33.99
C LEU A 5 -35.25 4.93 33.91
N ARG A 6 -35.06 3.86 34.70
CA ARG A 6 -33.86 3.00 34.65
C ARG A 6 -33.83 2.14 33.38
N ILE A 7 -34.98 1.63 32.93
CA ILE A 7 -35.13 0.86 31.70
C ILE A 7 -34.88 1.76 30.48
N VAL A 8 -35.52 2.93 30.41
CA VAL A 8 -35.32 3.91 29.33
C VAL A 8 -33.87 4.38 29.26
N ARG A 9 -33.23 4.71 30.40
CA ARG A 9 -31.81 5.09 30.44
C ARG A 9 -30.88 3.97 29.97
N ARG A 10 -31.15 2.71 30.34
CA ARG A 10 -30.37 1.54 29.88
C ARG A 10 -30.51 1.31 28.38
N HIS A 11 -31.72 1.46 27.82
CA HIS A 11 -31.95 1.37 26.38
C HIS A 11 -31.27 2.50 25.62
N GLN A 12 -31.34 3.74 26.14
CA GLN A 12 -30.66 4.89 25.53
C GLN A 12 -29.13 4.67 25.52
N ILE A 13 -28.53 4.22 26.61
CA ILE A 13 -27.08 3.93 26.68
C ILE A 13 -26.68 2.81 25.71
N ALA A 14 -27.49 1.75 25.59
CA ALA A 14 -27.22 0.66 24.65
C ALA A 14 -27.29 1.12 23.18
N LEU A 15 -28.25 1.98 22.85
CA LEU A 15 -28.38 2.56 21.51
C LEU A 15 -27.19 3.48 21.17
N TRP A 16 -26.76 4.32 22.11
CA TRP A 16 -25.58 5.17 21.93
C TRP A 16 -24.28 4.34 21.81
N ALA A 17 -24.12 3.27 22.60
CA ALA A 17 -22.97 2.38 22.49
C ALA A 17 -22.91 1.66 21.13
N ALA A 18 -24.06 1.21 20.61
CA ALA A 18 -24.15 0.59 19.29
C ALA A 18 -23.86 1.58 18.14
N LEU A 19 -24.27 2.85 18.29
CA LEU A 19 -23.94 3.91 17.33
C LEU A 19 -22.43 4.21 17.31
N VAL A 20 -21.80 4.32 18.48
CA VAL A 20 -20.34 4.57 18.57
C VAL A 20 -19.54 3.38 18.04
N ALA A 21 -19.96 2.15 18.34
CA ALA A 21 -19.31 0.94 17.83
C ALA A 21 -19.40 0.82 16.31
N SER A 22 -20.55 1.16 15.71
CA SER A 22 -20.71 1.17 14.25
C SER A 22 -19.87 2.25 13.57
N LEU A 23 -19.74 3.44 14.17
CA LEU A 23 -18.82 4.49 13.69
C LEU A 23 -17.34 4.05 13.77
N ALA A 24 -16.95 3.34 14.82
CA ALA A 24 -15.57 2.85 14.99
C ALA A 24 -15.20 1.78 13.94
N VAL A 25 -16.14 0.91 13.56
CA VAL A 25 -15.93 -0.11 12.51
C VAL A 25 -15.90 0.52 11.11
N ALA A 26 -16.65 1.59 10.86
CA ALA A 26 -16.59 2.30 9.58
C ALA A 26 -15.25 3.03 9.33
N GLY A 27 -14.51 3.36 10.40
CA GLY A 27 -13.22 4.07 10.32
C GLY A 27 -12.04 3.24 9.79
N THR A 28 -12.09 1.91 9.89
CA THR A 28 -10.94 1.04 9.51
C THR A 28 -10.86 0.76 8.00
N ALA A 29 -11.90 1.09 7.23
CA ALA A 29 -11.90 0.92 5.77
C ALA A 29 -10.98 1.92 5.03
N PHE A 30 -10.53 3.00 5.69
CA PHE A 30 -9.66 4.00 5.05
C PHE A 30 -8.19 3.57 4.90
N ALA A 31 -7.73 2.53 5.62
CA ALA A 31 -6.33 2.09 5.52
C ALA A 31 -6.06 1.15 4.33
N VAL A 32 -7.08 0.54 3.72
CA VAL A 32 -6.94 -0.38 2.57
C VAL A 32 -7.47 0.24 1.27
N GLY A 33 -8.14 1.39 1.33
CA GLY A 33 -8.62 2.13 0.16
C GLY A 33 -7.52 2.77 -0.70
N ALA A 34 -6.31 2.96 -0.17
CA ALA A 34 -5.20 3.56 -0.90
C ALA A 34 -4.56 2.66 -1.98
N VAL A 35 -4.97 1.37 -2.07
CA VAL A 35 -4.47 0.43 -3.08
C VAL A 35 -5.47 0.15 -4.22
N ARG A 36 -6.66 0.76 -4.22
CA ARG A 36 -7.65 0.60 -5.31
C ARG A 36 -8.07 1.92 -5.93
N SER A 37 -7.14 2.53 -6.65
CA SER A 37 -7.35 3.18 -7.96
C SER A 37 -6.01 3.76 -8.44
N ALA A 38 -5.02 2.90 -8.67
CA ALA A 38 -4.09 3.16 -9.74
C ALA A 38 -4.87 2.96 -11.03
N SER A 39 -5.72 3.94 -11.39
CA SER A 39 -6.02 4.15 -12.79
C SER A 39 -4.67 4.17 -13.48
N SER A 40 -4.46 3.26 -14.42
CA SER A 40 -3.25 3.03 -15.22
C SER A 40 -2.83 4.22 -16.10
N ALA A 41 -3.21 5.44 -15.72
CA ALA A 41 -2.50 6.64 -16.10
C ALA A 41 -1.31 6.78 -15.14
N GLU A 42 -0.14 6.36 -15.60
CA GLU A 42 1.14 6.84 -15.11
C GLU A 42 1.02 8.35 -14.88
N ARG A 43 0.95 8.77 -13.61
CA ARG A 43 0.58 10.15 -13.26
C ARG A 43 1.81 11.01 -13.51
N ARG A 44 1.99 11.40 -14.78
CA ARG A 44 3.06 12.27 -15.25
C ARG A 44 2.74 13.69 -14.84
N ILE A 45 3.73 14.37 -14.26
CA ILE A 45 3.68 15.79 -13.98
C ILE A 45 4.21 16.50 -15.22
N TYR A 46 3.42 17.42 -15.75
CA TYR A 46 3.80 18.24 -16.90
C TYR A 46 4.17 19.63 -16.41
N ALA A 47 5.21 20.22 -16.99
CA ALA A 47 5.56 21.61 -16.74
C ALA A 47 6.07 22.30 -18.00
N CYS A 48 5.99 23.62 -17.99
CA CYS A 48 6.62 24.48 -18.97
C CYS A 48 7.79 25.21 -18.31
N VAL A 49 8.96 25.22 -18.97
CA VAL A 49 10.18 25.85 -18.47
C VAL A 49 10.59 26.95 -19.42
N ALA A 50 10.71 28.17 -18.93
CA ALA A 50 11.22 29.30 -19.71
C ALA A 50 12.72 29.13 -19.95
N GLY A 51 13.15 29.12 -21.21
CA GLY A 51 14.55 28.84 -21.56
C GLY A 51 15.56 29.88 -21.04
N ALA A 52 15.14 31.15 -20.95
CA ALA A 52 16.01 32.26 -20.56
C ALA A 52 16.15 32.44 -19.04
N SER A 53 15.09 32.16 -18.27
CA SER A 53 15.04 32.43 -16.82
C SER A 53 15.06 31.16 -15.97
N GLY A 54 14.86 29.98 -16.56
CA GLY A 54 14.72 28.73 -15.82
C GLY A 54 13.45 28.63 -14.97
N THR A 55 12.54 29.60 -15.07
CA THR A 55 11.29 29.59 -14.32
C THR A 55 10.39 28.47 -14.84
N MET A 56 9.88 27.65 -13.91
CA MET A 56 9.03 26.50 -14.21
C MET A 56 7.60 26.74 -13.73
N ARG A 57 6.63 26.35 -14.56
CA ARG A 57 5.21 26.35 -14.22
C ARG A 57 4.59 25.00 -14.52
N VAL A 58 3.96 24.39 -13.51
CA VAL A 58 3.21 23.14 -13.69
C VAL A 58 2.01 23.36 -14.60
N THR A 59 1.74 22.38 -15.46
CA THR A 59 0.65 22.42 -16.43
C THR A 59 0.00 21.05 -16.61
N SER A 60 -0.93 20.94 -17.55
CA SER A 60 -1.54 19.67 -17.92
C SER A 60 -1.01 19.17 -19.27
N GLU A 61 -1.25 17.90 -19.55
CA GLU A 61 -0.83 17.25 -20.80
C GLU A 61 -1.34 17.97 -22.06
N LYS A 62 -2.59 18.46 -22.03
CA LYS A 62 -3.23 19.09 -23.19
C LYS A 62 -2.96 20.60 -23.31
N ARG A 63 -2.48 21.25 -22.24
CA ARG A 63 -2.19 22.69 -22.25
C ARG A 63 -0.85 22.96 -22.95
N PRO A 64 -0.81 23.82 -23.99
CA PRO A 64 0.45 24.23 -24.60
C PRO A 64 1.24 25.17 -23.67
N CYS A 65 2.55 25.25 -23.90
CA CYS A 65 3.41 26.22 -23.22
C CYS A 65 3.35 27.60 -23.90
N ARG A 66 3.75 28.65 -23.19
CA ARG A 66 3.82 30.00 -23.78
C ARG A 66 5.01 30.08 -24.74
N SER A 67 5.04 31.12 -25.58
CA SER A 67 6.19 31.37 -26.46
C SER A 67 7.47 31.53 -25.64
N GLY A 68 8.55 30.87 -26.05
CA GLY A 68 9.83 30.85 -25.33
C GLY A 68 9.91 29.85 -24.16
N GLU A 69 8.84 29.08 -23.90
CA GLU A 69 8.82 27.99 -22.92
C GLU A 69 8.93 26.61 -23.59
N ARG A 70 9.59 25.66 -22.93
CA ARG A 70 9.68 24.27 -23.35
C ARG A 70 8.84 23.36 -22.44
N LYS A 71 8.07 22.46 -23.05
CA LYS A 71 7.29 21.45 -22.31
C LYS A 71 8.18 20.30 -21.85
N ILE A 72 8.06 19.95 -20.57
CA ILE A 72 8.71 18.79 -19.97
C ILE A 72 7.68 17.94 -19.22
N ALA A 73 8.01 16.67 -19.02
CA ALA A 73 7.19 15.76 -18.23
C ALA A 73 8.07 14.76 -17.47
N TRP A 74 7.69 14.45 -16.24
CA TRP A 74 8.34 13.43 -15.42
C TRP A 74 7.33 12.62 -14.61
N ASN A 75 7.74 11.45 -14.15
CA ASN A 75 6.87 10.55 -13.40
C ASN A 75 6.73 11.02 -11.95
N GLN A 76 5.52 11.00 -11.40
CA GLN A 76 5.29 11.31 -9.98
C GLN A 76 5.92 10.28 -9.04
N ARG A 77 6.11 9.04 -9.50
CA ARG A 77 6.77 7.96 -8.76
C ARG A 77 7.97 7.46 -9.57
N GLY A 78 9.03 7.06 -8.85
CA GLY A 78 10.18 6.39 -9.45
C GLY A 78 9.80 5.03 -10.05
N ALA A 79 10.68 4.49 -10.90
CA ALA A 79 10.57 3.13 -11.38
C ALA A 79 10.61 2.13 -10.21
N ALA A 80 9.98 0.96 -10.37
CA ALA A 80 10.13 -0.12 -9.41
C ALA A 80 11.61 -0.53 -9.31
N GLY A 81 12.04 -0.93 -8.12
CA GLY A 81 13.38 -1.48 -7.91
C GLY A 81 13.58 -2.79 -8.68
N ALA A 82 14.84 -3.14 -8.96
CA ALA A 82 15.18 -4.43 -9.55
C ALA A 82 14.76 -5.58 -8.61
N VAL A 83 14.44 -6.73 -9.18
CA VAL A 83 14.22 -7.96 -8.42
C VAL A 83 15.53 -8.34 -7.70
N GLY A 84 15.43 -8.76 -6.44
CA GLY A 84 16.60 -9.22 -5.68
C GLY A 84 17.23 -10.48 -6.27
N PRO A 85 18.49 -10.80 -5.93
CA PRO A 85 19.14 -12.03 -6.39
C PRO A 85 18.41 -13.27 -5.87
N SER A 86 18.56 -14.39 -6.58
CA SER A 86 18.15 -15.69 -6.07
C SER A 86 18.89 -16.03 -4.77
N GLY A 87 18.22 -16.76 -3.86
CA GLY A 87 18.86 -17.26 -2.64
C GLY A 87 19.99 -18.25 -2.93
N ALA A 88 20.91 -18.41 -1.97
CA ALA A 88 21.98 -19.40 -2.07
C ALA A 88 21.40 -20.83 -2.09
N PRO A 89 22.10 -21.81 -2.72
CA PRO A 89 21.76 -23.21 -2.59
C PRO A 89 21.68 -23.66 -1.13
N GLY A 90 20.80 -24.63 -0.84
CA GLY A 90 20.74 -25.25 0.49
C GLY A 90 22.02 -26.01 0.85
N ALA A 91 22.24 -26.23 2.15
CA ALA A 91 23.35 -27.05 2.62
C ALA A 91 23.21 -28.51 2.13
N ALA A 92 24.34 -29.19 1.93
CA ALA A 92 24.34 -30.62 1.67
C ALA A 92 23.67 -31.39 2.82
N GLY A 93 22.95 -32.47 2.50
CA GLY A 93 22.36 -33.34 3.51
C GLY A 93 23.42 -34.02 4.38
N ALA A 94 23.05 -34.41 5.59
CA ALA A 94 23.92 -35.20 6.47
C ALA A 94 24.24 -36.57 5.82
N PRO A 95 25.43 -37.14 6.06
CA PRO A 95 25.73 -38.52 5.68
C PRO A 95 24.66 -39.49 6.22
N GLY A 96 24.40 -40.57 5.48
CA GLY A 96 23.51 -41.64 5.93
C GLY A 96 24.06 -42.35 7.18
N ALA A 97 23.18 -42.99 7.93
CA ALA A 97 23.59 -43.83 9.06
C ALA A 97 24.44 -45.02 8.58
N VAL A 98 25.38 -45.45 9.43
CA VAL A 98 26.14 -46.69 9.21
C VAL A 98 25.16 -47.86 9.16
N GLY A 99 25.36 -48.78 8.20
CA GLY A 99 24.54 -49.98 8.09
C GLY A 99 24.68 -50.92 9.30
N PRO A 100 23.71 -51.81 9.54
CA PRO A 100 23.82 -52.80 10.61
C PRO A 100 25.02 -53.73 10.37
N ALA A 101 25.57 -54.28 11.46
CA ALA A 101 26.57 -55.34 11.36
C ALA A 101 26.00 -56.54 10.57
N GLY A 102 26.85 -57.20 9.79
CA GLY A 102 26.49 -58.42 9.08
C GLY A 102 26.18 -59.58 10.04
N PRO A 103 25.48 -60.63 9.58
CA PRO A 103 25.28 -61.83 10.38
C PRO A 103 26.63 -62.49 10.72
N ALA A 104 26.70 -63.19 11.84
CA ALA A 104 27.84 -64.03 12.18
C ALA A 104 28.02 -65.14 11.12
N GLY A 105 29.28 -65.48 10.80
CA GLY A 105 29.61 -66.58 9.88
C GLY A 105 29.31 -67.96 10.45
N PRO A 106 29.28 -69.00 9.60
CA PRO A 106 29.07 -70.40 10.01
C PRO A 106 30.25 -70.97 10.83
#